data_AF-A0A3P1UHJ2-F1
#
_entry.id   AF-A0A3P1UHJ2-F1
#
_cell.length_a   1.000
_cell.length_b   1.000
_cell.length_c   1.000
_cell.angle_alpha   90.00
_cell.angle_beta   90.00
_cell.angle_gamma   90.00
#
_symmetry.space_group_name_H-M   'P 1'
#
loop_
_entity.id
_entity.type
_entity.pdbx_description
1 polymer ?
#
loop_
_entity_poly.entity_id
_entity_poly.type
_entity_poly.pdbx_seq_one_letter_code
_entity_poly.pdbx_strand_id
1 'polypeptide(L)'
;EAKELGMSPSEIASMDNVDEMLEAKRAAEAKPKTEAEKLELTRKKALNKLDFYERVVRSVAREENEVSDYYGVMGEEKQRSTVNLGTAAEAAPAEIQPETPVEEVK
;
A
#
# COMPACT_ATOMS: atom_id res chain seq x y z
N GLU A 1 2.98 -15.97 0.65
CA GLU A 1 2.91 -17.31 1.27
C GLU A 1 3.47 -18.34 0.31
N ALA A 2 4.57 -19.00 0.66
CA ALA A 2 5.28 -20.00 -0.13
C ALA A 2 4.62 -21.40 -0.10
N LYS A 3 3.30 -21.46 0.07
CA LYS A 3 2.59 -22.72 0.32
C LYS A 3 2.10 -23.45 -0.93
N GLU A 4 2.23 -22.85 -2.11
CA GLU A 4 1.66 -23.42 -3.34
C GLU A 4 2.66 -24.27 -4.16
N LEU A 5 3.93 -24.36 -3.76
CA LEU A 5 4.95 -25.08 -4.54
C LEU A 5 5.43 -26.40 -3.93
N GLY A 6 4.87 -26.86 -2.81
CA GLY A 6 5.22 -28.16 -2.22
C GLY A 6 6.67 -28.30 -1.73
N MET A 7 7.44 -27.21 -1.67
CA MET A 7 8.83 -27.22 -1.20
C MET A 7 8.89 -27.06 0.31
N SER A 8 9.58 -27.99 0.96
CA SER A 8 9.80 -27.97 2.40
C SER A 8 10.78 -26.84 2.78
N PRO A 9 10.67 -26.25 3.99
CA PRO A 9 11.62 -25.24 4.46
C PRO A 9 13.07 -25.71 4.45
N SER A 10 13.29 -27.03 4.53
CA SER A 10 14.60 -27.66 4.51
C SER A 10 15.24 -27.64 3.11
N GLU A 11 14.46 -27.63 2.03
CA GLU A 11 14.96 -27.52 0.66
C GLU A 11 15.36 -26.08 0.31
N ILE A 12 14.79 -25.08 1.00
CA ILE A 12 15.11 -23.65 0.80
C ILE A 12 16.39 -23.24 1.55
N ALA A 13 16.83 -24.04 2.53
CA ALA A 13 17.95 -23.70 3.42
C ALA A 13 19.34 -24.00 2.84
N SER A 14 19.46 -24.84 1.79
CA SER A 14 20.73 -25.08 1.11
C SER A 14 21.01 -23.96 0.10
N MET A 15 22.13 -23.23 0.26
CA MET A 15 22.58 -22.22 -0.71
C MET A 15 22.61 -22.76 -2.15
N ASP A 16 22.97 -24.03 -2.34
CA ASP A 16 23.03 -24.66 -3.66
C ASP A 16 21.67 -24.68 -4.38
N ASN A 17 20.56 -24.93 -3.66
CA ASN A 17 19.21 -24.91 -4.24
C ASN A 17 18.70 -23.48 -4.50
N VAL A 18 19.17 -22.50 -3.73
CA VAL A 18 18.88 -21.08 -3.93
C VAL A 18 19.63 -20.54 -5.15
N ASP A 19 20.90 -20.90 -5.29
CA ASP A 19 21.74 -20.52 -6.43
C ASP A 19 21.25 -21.19 -7.71
N GLU A 20 20.92 -22.48 -7.69
CA GLU A 20 20.29 -23.16 -8.85
C GLU A 20 18.95 -22.54 -9.22
N MET A 21 18.12 -22.12 -8.25
CA MET A 21 16.88 -21.38 -8.53
C MET A 21 17.14 -20.00 -9.14
N LEU A 22 18.14 -19.28 -8.66
CA LEU A 22 18.53 -17.96 -9.19
C LEU A 22 19.08 -18.09 -10.59
N GLU A 23 19.87 -19.13 -10.84
CA GLU A 23 20.47 -19.44 -12.12
C GLU A 23 19.43 -19.96 -13.11
N ALA A 24 18.46 -20.76 -12.67
CA ALA A 24 17.29 -21.15 -13.46
C ALA A 24 16.41 -19.95 -13.80
N LYS A 25 16.18 -19.03 -12.86
CA LYS A 25 15.46 -17.76 -13.12
C LYS A 25 16.23 -16.87 -14.09
N ARG A 26 17.56 -16.77 -13.94
CA ARG A 26 18.45 -15.99 -14.82
C ARG A 26 18.55 -16.62 -16.21
N ALA A 27 18.58 -17.95 -16.32
CA ALA A 27 18.58 -18.68 -17.58
C ALA A 27 17.21 -18.62 -18.29
N ALA A 28 16.11 -18.67 -17.54
CA ALA A 28 14.77 -18.43 -18.06
C ALA A 28 14.60 -16.97 -18.52
N GLU A 29 15.23 -16.03 -17.84
CA GLU A 29 15.27 -14.62 -18.24
C GLU A 29 16.22 -14.35 -19.43
N ALA A 30 17.27 -15.15 -19.60
CA ALA A 30 18.25 -15.07 -20.68
C ALA A 30 17.78 -15.72 -21.99
N LYS A 31 16.73 -16.57 -21.97
CA LYS A 31 16.05 -16.99 -23.21
C LYS A 31 15.49 -15.74 -23.91
N PRO A 32 15.66 -15.60 -25.24
CA PRO A 32 15.21 -14.42 -25.95
C PRO A 32 13.69 -14.30 -25.84
N LYS A 33 13.23 -13.35 -25.01
CA LYS A 33 11.80 -13.07 -24.84
C LYS A 33 11.23 -12.53 -26.15
N THR A 34 10.11 -13.11 -26.60
CA THR A 34 9.36 -12.59 -27.76
C THR A 34 8.84 -11.18 -27.45
N GLU A 35 8.47 -10.40 -28.47
CA GLU A 35 7.95 -9.04 -28.26
C GLU A 35 6.71 -9.03 -27.35
N ALA A 36 5.86 -10.05 -27.49
CA ALA A 36 4.69 -10.25 -26.63
C ALA A 36 5.08 -10.51 -25.16
N GLU A 37 6.07 -11.36 -24.90
CA GLU A 37 6.55 -11.63 -23.53
C GLU A 37 7.21 -10.42 -22.88
N LYS A 38 7.93 -9.59 -23.65
CA LYS A 38 8.48 -8.32 -23.16
C LYS A 38 7.38 -7.32 -22.80
N LEU A 39 6.32 -7.29 -23.62
CA LEU A 39 5.14 -6.45 -23.36
C LEU A 39 4.42 -6.89 -22.08
N GLU A 40 4.20 -8.19 -21.89
CA GLU A 40 3.60 -8.72 -20.66
C GLU A 40 4.45 -8.45 -19.42
N LEU A 41 5.77 -8.61 -19.52
CA LEU A 41 6.68 -8.32 -18.41
C LEU A 41 6.65 -6.83 -18.05
N THR A 42 6.58 -5.94 -19.04
CA THR A 42 6.43 -4.50 -18.81
C THR A 42 5.09 -4.19 -18.15
N ARG A 43 4.00 -4.84 -18.59
CA ARG A 43 2.68 -4.71 -17.97
C ARG A 43 2.69 -5.16 -16.49
N LYS A 44 3.28 -6.33 -16.20
CA LYS A 44 3.43 -6.84 -14.83
C LYS A 44 4.25 -5.87 -13.96
N LYS A 45 5.37 -5.34 -14.48
CA LYS A 45 6.16 -4.33 -13.77
C LYS A 45 5.38 -3.05 -13.51
N ALA A 46 4.57 -2.57 -14.47
CA ALA A 46 3.75 -1.39 -14.31
C ALA A 46 2.67 -1.59 -13.23
N LEU A 47 2.02 -2.76 -13.20
CA LEU A 47 1.04 -3.11 -12.17
C LEU A 47 1.67 -3.18 -10.77
N ASN A 48 2.86 -3.75 -10.66
CA ASN A 48 3.59 -3.79 -9.39
C ASN A 48 3.95 -2.38 -8.88
N LYS A 49 4.31 -1.46 -9.79
CA LYS A 49 4.55 -0.06 -9.43
C LYS A 49 3.28 0.63 -8.97
N LEU A 50 2.18 0.43 -9.69
CA LEU A 50 0.88 0.98 -9.33
C LEU A 50 0.44 0.51 -7.94
N ASP A 51 0.50 -0.80 -7.68
CA ASP A 51 0.19 -1.38 -6.36
C ASP A 51 1.12 -0.84 -5.25
N PHE A 52 2.42 -0.66 -5.52
CA PHE A 52 3.33 -0.03 -4.58
C PHE A 52 2.88 1.38 -4.19
N TYR A 53 2.56 2.24 -5.17
CA TYR A 53 2.10 3.59 -4.88
C TYR A 53 0.78 3.61 -4.14
N GLU A 54 -0.18 2.76 -4.51
CA GLU A 54 -1.42 2.64 -3.77
C GLU A 54 -1.20 2.19 -2.32
N ARG A 55 -0.28 1.23 -2.08
CA ARG A 55 0.06 0.77 -0.74
C ARG A 55 0.68 1.90 0.09
N VAL A 56 1.61 2.66 -0.49
CA VAL A 56 2.25 3.80 0.18
C VAL A 56 1.21 4.87 0.52
N VAL A 57 0.38 5.26 -0.44
CA VAL A 57 -0.69 6.26 -0.24
C VAL A 57 -1.66 5.81 0.85
N ARG A 58 -2.10 4.54 0.85
CA ARG A 58 -2.96 3.99 1.92
C ARG A 58 -2.24 3.95 3.28
N SER A 59 -0.94 3.74 3.31
CA SER A 59 -0.16 3.74 4.56
C SER A 59 -0.09 5.14 5.17
N VAL A 60 0.29 6.14 4.35
CA VAL A 60 0.34 7.54 4.78
C VAL A 60 -1.03 8.01 5.24
N ALA A 61 -2.09 7.66 4.52
CA ALA A 61 -3.45 8.01 4.92
C ALA A 61 -3.87 7.43 6.29
N ARG A 62 -3.42 6.22 6.64
CA ARG A 62 -3.66 5.67 7.99
C ARG A 62 -2.87 6.42 9.05
N GLU A 63 -1.60 6.71 8.78
CA GLU A 63 -0.75 7.44 9.71
C GLU A 63 -1.27 8.87 9.95
N GLU A 64 -1.74 9.57 8.90
CA GLU A 64 -2.40 10.87 9.02
C GLU A 64 -3.64 10.80 9.92
N ASN A 65 -4.44 9.73 9.79
CA ASN A 65 -5.62 9.52 10.63
C ASN A 65 -5.24 9.22 12.08
N GLU A 66 -4.27 8.34 12.32
CA GLU A 66 -3.78 8.03 13.68
C GLU A 66 -3.20 9.26 14.37
N VAL A 67 -2.48 10.11 13.63
CA VAL A 67 -2.00 11.39 14.14
C VAL A 67 -3.18 12.31 14.48
N SER A 68 -4.15 12.47 13.57
CA SER A 68 -5.35 13.26 13.84
C SER A 68 -6.09 12.79 15.10
N ASP A 69 -6.24 11.47 15.26
CA ASP A 69 -6.90 10.85 16.41
C ASP A 69 -6.18 11.17 17.72
N TYR A 70 -4.83 11.12 17.72
CA TYR A 70 -4.03 11.48 18.89
C TYR A 70 -4.25 12.93 19.32
N TYR A 71 -4.26 13.87 18.37
CA TYR A 71 -4.52 15.27 18.66
C TYR A 71 -5.97 15.49 19.12
N GLY A 72 -6.93 14.77 18.54
CA GLY A 72 -8.33 14.83 18.94
C GLY A 72 -8.54 14.47 20.42
N VAL A 73 -7.81 13.48 20.94
CA VAL A 73 -7.83 13.14 22.37
C VAL A 73 -7.26 14.26 23.25
N MET A 74 -6.33 15.07 22.71
CA MET A 74 -5.77 16.25 23.39
C MET A 74 -6.66 17.49 23.26
N GLY A 75 -7.83 17.39 22.61
CA GLY A 75 -8.74 18.51 22.36
C GLY A 75 -8.30 19.42 21.21
N GLU A 76 -7.33 18.99 20.40
CA GLU A 76 -6.87 19.71 19.21
C GLU A 76 -7.32 18.98 17.95
N GLU A 77 -7.97 19.67 17.02
CA GLU A 77 -8.38 19.04 15.76
C GLU A 77 -7.28 19.18 14.70
N LYS A 78 -6.84 18.05 14.14
CA LYS A 78 -6.02 18.00 12.93
C LYS A 78 -6.79 17.36 11.79
N GLN A 79 -6.51 17.82 10.58
CA GLN A 79 -7.14 17.28 9.37
C GLN A 79 -6.83 15.79 9.21
N ARG A 80 -7.87 14.98 9.00
CA ARG A 80 -7.76 13.57 8.61
C ARG A 80 -7.45 13.42 7.13
N SER A 81 -6.92 12.26 6.75
CA SER A 81 -6.65 11.95 5.35
C SER A 81 -7.92 11.97 4.51
N THR A 82 -7.83 12.50 3.29
CA THR A 82 -8.92 12.52 2.30
C THR A 82 -8.94 11.27 1.43
N VAL A 83 -7.96 10.38 1.60
CA VAL A 83 -7.84 9.14 0.84
C VAL A 83 -8.90 8.13 1.31
N ASN A 84 -9.69 7.63 0.36
CA ASN A 84 -10.65 6.56 0.62
C ASN A 84 -9.92 5.25 0.93
N LEU A 85 -9.87 4.89 2.21
CA LEU A 85 -9.20 3.68 2.69
C LEU A 85 -10.02 2.40 2.47
N GLY A 86 -11.29 2.51 2.05
CA GLY A 86 -12.18 1.36 1.80
C GLY A 86 -12.57 0.58 3.06
N THR A 87 -12.04 0.96 4.23
CA THR A 87 -12.32 0.37 5.55
C THR A 87 -13.17 1.30 6.42
N ALA A 88 -13.89 2.24 5.83
CA ALA A 88 -14.74 3.15 6.59
C ALA A 88 -15.94 2.39 7.17
N ALA A 89 -15.82 1.98 8.43
CA ALA A 89 -16.88 2.31 9.37
C ALA A 89 -17.04 3.84 9.28
N GLU A 90 -18.16 4.25 8.73
CA GLU A 90 -18.56 5.63 8.47
C GLU A 90 -18.56 6.41 9.79
N ALA A 91 -17.46 7.10 10.10
CA ALA A 91 -17.52 8.24 10.98
C ALA A 91 -18.02 9.40 10.12
N ALA A 92 -19.29 9.75 10.31
CA ALA A 92 -19.96 10.82 9.57
C ALA A 92 -19.10 12.11 9.57
N PRO A 93 -19.04 12.85 8.45
CA PRO A 93 -18.36 14.13 8.42
C PRO A 93 -19.02 15.05 9.45
N ALA A 94 -18.25 15.54 10.42
CA ALA A 94 -18.71 16.61 11.31
C ALA A 94 -19.08 17.81 10.44
N GLU A 95 -20.36 18.16 10.44
CA GLU A 95 -20.88 19.34 9.76
C GLU A 95 -20.10 20.57 10.22
N ILE A 96 -19.48 21.25 9.25
CA ILE A 96 -18.90 22.57 9.44
C ILE A 96 -20.06 23.51 9.76
N GLN A 97 -20.26 23.81 11.05
CA GLN A 97 -21.22 24.83 11.47
C GLN A 97 -20.64 26.21 11.10
N PRO A 98 -21.37 27.06 10.35
CA PRO A 98 -20.94 28.42 10.11
C PRO A 98 -21.05 29.24 11.41
N GLU A 99 -19.91 29.82 11.81
CA GLU A 99 -19.78 30.81 12.88
C GLU A 99 -20.89 31.87 12.81
N THR A 100 -21.81 31.89 13.78
CA THR A 100 -22.78 32.98 13.93
C THR A 100 -22.09 34.20 14.56
N PRO A 101 -22.18 35.41 13.99
CA PRO A 101 -21.58 36.59 14.59
C PRO A 101 -22.37 36.98 15.85
N VAL A 102 -21.67 37.12 16.98
CA VAL A 102 -22.26 37.63 18.22
C VAL A 102 -22.38 39.15 18.07
N GLU A 103 -23.61 39.63 17.86
CA GLU A 103 -23.95 41.05 17.89
C GLU A 103 -23.92 41.51 19.36
N GLU A 104 -22.86 42.22 19.77
CA GLU A 104 -22.77 42.89 21.07
C GLU A 104 -23.77 44.05 21.11
N VAL A 105 -24.86 43.85 21.86
CA VAL A 105 -25.71 44.95 22.34
C VAL A 105 -25.05 45.57 23.56
N LYS A 106 -24.67 46.85 23.45
CA LYS A 106 -24.46 47.72 24.61
C LYS A 106 -24.91 49.14 24.33
#